data_AF-A0A9W9KRI2-F1
#
_entry.id   AF-A0A9W9KRI2-F1
#
_cell.length_a   1.000
_cell.length_b   1.000
_cell.length_c   1.000
_cell.angle_alpha   90.00
_cell.angle_beta   90.00
_cell.angle_gamma   90.00
#
_symmetry.space_group_name_H-M   'P 1'
#
loop_
_entity.id
_entity.type
_entity.pdbx_description
1 polymer ?
#
loop_
_entity_poly.entity_id
_entity_poly.type
_entity_poly.pdbx_seq_one_letter_code
_entity_poly.pdbx_strand_id
1 'polypeptide(L)'
;MFPKTGSKVYELYTAGKISEAMKLQQMGGIVSTKYAVALYSAPAAGIENALQKPKPRTPYEEAGDGVKKTVKELMGAVAYVEKAI
;
A
#
# COMPACT_ATOMS: atom_id res chain seq x y z
N MET A 1 -1.44 -0.70 1.63
CA MET A 1 -0.63 0.40 2.20
C MET A 1 0.38 -0.26 3.14
N PHE A 2 1.64 0.18 3.13
CA PHE A 2 2.77 -0.61 3.63
C PHE A 2 3.58 0.20 4.65
N PRO A 3 3.16 0.21 5.93
CA PRO A 3 3.80 1.02 6.95
C PRO A 3 5.29 0.69 7.14
N LYS A 4 5.67 -0.60 7.14
CA LYS A 4 7.08 -0.99 7.37
C LYS A 4 7.98 -0.60 6.21
N THR A 5 7.50 -0.78 4.98
CA THR A 5 8.20 -0.39 3.76
C THR A 5 8.44 1.12 3.74
N GLY A 6 7.45 1.92 4.15
CA GLY A 6 7.58 3.37 4.28
C GLY A 6 8.65 3.76 5.32
N SER A 7 8.63 3.13 6.50
CA SER A 7 9.67 3.33 7.51
C SER A 7 11.05 2.92 7.00
N LYS A 8 11.15 1.84 6.20
CA LYS A 8 12.42 1.38 5.66
C LYS A 8 13.02 2.34 4.65
N VAL A 9 12.21 3.00 3.82
CA VAL A 9 12.68 4.07 2.92
C VAL A 9 13.34 5.19 3.74
N TYR A 10 12.71 5.62 4.84
CA TYR A 10 13.26 6.65 5.71
C TYR A 10 14.58 6.23 6.37
N GLU A 11 14.64 5.00 6.88
CA GLU A 11 15.86 4.42 7.46
C GLU A 11 17.02 4.36 6.43
N LEU A 12 16.75 3.91 5.21
CA LEU A 12 17.75 3.85 4.14
C LEU A 12 18.24 5.23 3.72
N TYR A 13 17.32 6.20 3.62
CA TYR A 13 17.66 7.56 3.26
C TYR A 13 18.53 8.24 4.34
N THR A 14 18.15 8.10 5.62
CA THR A 14 18.91 8.65 6.75
C THR A 14 20.26 7.97 6.95
N ALA A 15 20.39 6.70 6.57
CA ALA A 15 21.67 5.97 6.53
C ALA A 15 22.57 6.34 5.33
N GLY A 16 22.17 7.29 4.48
CA GLY A 16 22.91 7.71 3.29
C GLY A 16 22.82 6.74 2.11
N LYS A 17 21.99 5.69 2.20
CA LYS A 17 21.78 4.69 1.13
C LYS A 17 20.71 5.16 0.13
N ILE A 18 20.96 6.32 -0.48
CA ILE A 18 19.99 7.03 -1.33
C ILE A 18 19.51 6.16 -2.51
N SER A 19 20.41 5.42 -3.16
CA SER A 19 20.05 4.55 -4.29
C SER A 19 19.10 3.40 -3.89
N GLU A 20 19.26 2.84 -2.70
CA GLU A 20 18.38 1.78 -2.19
C GLU A 20 17.02 2.36 -1.77
N ALA A 21 17.02 3.52 -1.11
CA ALA A 21 15.80 4.23 -0.75
C ALA A 21 14.97 4.60 -2.00
N MET A 22 15.63 5.10 -3.05
CA MET A 22 14.97 5.49 -4.31
C MET A 22 14.38 4.29 -5.05
N LYS A 23 15.09 3.16 -5.10
CA LYS A 23 14.56 1.92 -5.69
C LYS A 23 13.30 1.47 -4.98
N LEU A 24 13.29 1.52 -3.64
CA LEU A 24 12.15 1.10 -2.84
C LEU A 24 10.97 2.09 -2.97
N GLN A 25 11.24 3.39 -3.04
CA GLN A 25 10.21 4.43 -3.22
C GLN A 25 9.56 4.40 -4.61
N GLN A 26 10.32 4.12 -5.67
CA GLN A 26 9.79 4.03 -7.04
C GLN A 26 8.73 2.93 -7.22
N MET A 27 8.73 1.92 -6.34
CA MET A 27 7.72 0.87 -6.35
C MET A 27 6.36 1.32 -5.77
N GLY A 28 6.31 2.46 -5.07
CA GLY A 28 5.11 3.01 -4.43
C GLY A 28 4.41 4.06 -5.30
N GLY A 29 3.53 3.63 -6.21
CA GLY A 29 2.71 4.54 -7.01
C GLY A 29 1.56 5.22 -6.25
N ILE A 30 1.00 6.30 -6.83
CA ILE A 30 -0.19 7.02 -6.35
C ILE A 30 -1.42 6.17 -6.68
N VAL A 31 -2.10 5.63 -5.66
CA VAL A 31 -3.24 4.71 -5.83
C VAL A 31 -4.33 5.01 -4.80
N SER A 32 -5.56 4.54 -5.03
CA SER A 32 -6.69 4.59 -4.11
C SER A 32 -6.35 3.96 -2.75
N THR A 33 -5.83 4.79 -1.84
CA THR A 33 -5.24 4.38 -0.56
C THR A 33 -6.21 3.54 0.27
N LYS A 34 -7.50 3.87 0.27
CA LYS A 34 -8.53 3.13 1.01
C LYS A 34 -8.70 1.68 0.55
N TYR A 35 -8.69 1.45 -0.76
CA TYR A 35 -8.78 0.09 -1.31
C TYR A 35 -7.49 -0.71 -1.08
N ALA A 36 -6.32 -0.06 -1.19
CA ALA A 36 -5.05 -0.69 -0.88
C ALA A 36 -4.87 -1.01 0.62
N VAL A 37 -5.49 -0.24 1.53
CA VAL A 37 -5.52 -0.56 2.97
C VAL A 37 -6.39 -1.80 3.22
N ALA A 38 -7.59 -1.83 2.61
CA ALA A 38 -8.53 -2.95 2.73
C ALA A 38 -7.93 -4.30 2.31
N LEU A 39 -7.06 -4.32 1.31
CA LEU A 39 -6.47 -5.54 0.76
C LEU A 39 -5.22 -6.03 1.51
N TYR A 40 -4.41 -5.12 2.04
CA TYR A 40 -3.07 -5.48 2.52
C TYR A 40 -2.88 -5.26 4.02
N SER A 41 -2.93 -4.00 4.47
CA SER A 41 -2.61 -3.67 5.87
C SER A 41 -3.75 -4.00 6.85
N ALA A 42 -5.01 -3.86 6.44
CA ALA A 42 -6.14 -4.16 7.32
C ALA A 42 -6.23 -5.68 7.65
N PRO A 43 -6.09 -6.60 6.68
CA PRO A 43 -5.98 -8.03 7.00
C PRO A 43 -4.75 -8.37 7.85
N ALA A 44 -3.59 -7.75 7.57
CA ALA A 44 -2.38 -7.95 8.37
C ALA A 44 -2.53 -7.47 9.83
N ALA A 45 -3.42 -6.50 10.07
CA ALA A 45 -3.79 -6.02 11.40
C ALA A 45 -4.92 -6.82 12.07
N GLY A 46 -5.37 -7.93 11.48
CA GLY A 46 -6.46 -8.76 12.03
C GLY A 46 -7.86 -8.18 11.84
N ILE A 47 -8.05 -7.20 10.95
CA ILE A 47 -9.35 -6.58 10.72
C ILE A 47 -10.19 -7.44 9.76
N GLU A 48 -11.25 -8.03 10.29
CA GLU A 48 -12.24 -8.76 9.49
C GLU A 48 -13.11 -7.81 8.66
N ASN A 49 -13.63 -8.29 7.52
CA ASN A 49 -14.48 -7.52 6.60
C ASN A 49 -13.85 -6.21 6.11
N ALA A 50 -12.53 -6.20 5.96
CA ALA A 50 -11.73 -5.02 5.61
C ALA A 50 -12.09 -4.36 4.28
N LEU A 51 -12.77 -5.05 3.35
CA LEU A 51 -13.24 -4.47 2.09
C LEU A 51 -14.51 -3.62 2.24
N GLN A 52 -15.31 -3.85 3.28
CA GLN A 52 -16.57 -3.13 3.48
C GLN A 52 -16.42 -1.90 4.40
N LYS A 53 -15.44 -1.91 5.30
CA LYS A 53 -15.23 -0.87 6.31
C LYS A 53 -14.65 0.47 5.77
N PRO A 54 -13.67 0.49 4.86
CA PRO A 54 -13.03 1.71 4.39
C PRO A 54 -13.65 2.21 3.08
N LYS A 55 -14.96 2.02 2.86
CA LYS A 55 -15.63 2.62 1.71
C LYS A 55 -15.60 4.16 1.82
N PRO A 56 -15.55 4.89 0.69
CA PRO A 56 -15.79 6.32 0.70
C PRO A 56 -17.13 6.63 1.39
N ARG A 57 -17.17 7.72 2.17
CA ARG A 57 -18.41 8.14 2.84
C ARG A 57 -19.36 8.69 1.77
N THR A 58 -20.65 8.41 1.87
CA THR A 58 -21.68 8.97 0.98
C THR A 58 -21.55 10.51 0.92
N PRO A 59 -21.55 11.14 -0.26
CA PRO A 59 -22.00 10.64 -1.57
C PRO A 59 -20.88 10.12 -2.51
N TYR A 60 -19.65 9.90 -2.04
CA TYR A 60 -18.54 9.52 -2.91
C TYR A 60 -18.62 8.06 -3.38
N GLU A 61 -18.38 7.85 -4.67
CA GLU A 61 -18.35 6.55 -5.33
C GLU A 61 -17.10 5.73 -4.97
N GLU A 62 -17.22 4.40 -5.02
CA GLU A 62 -16.07 3.52 -4.89
C GLU A 62 -15.10 3.65 -6.07
N ALA A 63 -13.85 3.23 -5.87
CA ALA A 63 -12.92 3.10 -6.98
C ALA A 63 -13.45 2.08 -8.00
N GLY A 64 -13.49 2.47 -9.29
CA GLY A 64 -13.91 1.60 -10.38
C GLY A 64 -13.01 0.37 -10.54
N ASP A 65 -13.53 -0.66 -11.23
CA ASP A 65 -12.86 -1.96 -11.33
C ASP A 65 -11.48 -1.90 -12.02
N GLY A 66 -11.30 -0.98 -12.98
CA GLY A 66 -10.00 -0.72 -13.58
C GLY A 66 -8.96 -0.28 -12.56
N VAL A 67 -9.32 0.66 -11.66
CA VAL A 67 -8.44 1.12 -10.57
C VAL A 67 -8.16 -0.03 -9.61
N LYS A 68 -9.18 -0.83 -9.24
CA LYS A 68 -9.01 -2.01 -8.37
C LYS A 68 -8.00 -3.02 -8.94
N LYS A 69 -8.03 -3.26 -10.26
CA LYS A 69 -7.07 -4.13 -10.94
C LYS A 69 -5.65 -3.57 -10.89
N THR A 70 -5.47 -2.30 -11.25
CA THR A 70 -4.18 -1.60 -11.16
C THR A 70 -3.60 -1.63 -9.73
N VAL A 71 -4.45 -1.49 -8.70
CA VAL A 71 -4.01 -1.61 -7.30
C VAL A 71 -3.42 -2.99 -7.01
N LYS A 72 -4.09 -4.05 -7.46
CA LYS A 72 -3.62 -5.43 -7.23
C LYS A 72 -2.28 -5.68 -7.93
N GLU A 73 -2.15 -5.22 -9.17
CA GLU A 73 -0.93 -5.40 -9.96
C GLU A 73 0.25 -4.62 -9.40
N LEU A 74 0.11 -3.31 -9.16
CA LEU A 74 1.22 -2.47 -8.69
C LEU A 74 1.62 -2.78 -7.24
N MET A 75 0.64 -3.00 -6.36
CA MET A 75 0.92 -3.17 -4.93
C MET A 75 1.25 -4.62 -4.56
N GLY A 76 1.01 -5.60 -5.44
CA GLY A 76 1.29 -7.01 -5.17
C GLY A 76 2.77 -7.28 -4.90
N ALA A 77 3.67 -6.68 -5.69
CA ALA A 77 5.11 -6.82 -5.51
C ALA A 77 5.59 -6.21 -4.17
N VAL A 78 5.07 -5.03 -3.82
CA VAL A 78 5.42 -4.34 -2.57
C VAL A 78 4.85 -5.09 -1.36
N ALA A 79 3.69 -5.73 -1.49
CA ALA A 79 3.12 -6.55 -0.43
C ALA A 79 4.00 -7.75 -0.05
N TYR A 80 4.73 -8.33 -1.01
CA TYR A 80 5.71 -9.37 -0.73
C TYR A 80 6.88 -8.82 0.10
N VAL A 81 7.40 -7.65 -0.27
CA VAL A 81 8.47 -6.97 0.47
C VAL A 81 8.03 -6.61 1.89
N GLU A 82 6.83 -6.06 2.07
CA GLU A 82 6.26 -5.72 3.39
C GLU A 82 6.15 -6.93 4.31
N LYS A 83 5.86 -8.12 3.77
CA LYS A 83 5.79 -9.36 4.56
C LYS A 83 7.16 -9.89 4.96
N ALA A 84 8.20 -9.59 4.18
CA ALA A 84 9.57 -10.03 4.42
C ALA A 84 10.34 -9.11 5.41
N ILE A 85 9.79 -7.93 5.71
CA ILE A 85 10.27 -6.96 6.71
C ILE A 85 9.37 -7.06 7.95
#